data_AF-A0A521BD19-F1
#
_entry.id   AF-A0A521BD19-F1
#
_cell.length_a   1.000
_cell.length_b   1.000
_cell.length_c   1.000
_cell.angle_alpha   90.00
_cell.angle_beta   90.00
_cell.angle_gamma   90.00
#
_symmetry.space_group_name_H-M   'P 1'
#
loop_
_entity.id
_entity.type
_entity.pdbx_description
1 polymer ?
#
loop_
_entity_poly.entity_id
_entity_poly.type
_entity_poly.pdbx_seq_one_letter_code
_entity_poly.pdbx_strand_id
1 'polypeptide(L)' 'MASTPRSPLGDEALDQLLAHARLDLTTERRTAAGPAVTMVLGLYDSLDEIAVGETPPASAFDARWE' A
#
# COMPACT_ATOMS: atom_id res chain seq x y z
N MET A 1 -13.20 1.20 -16.73
CA MET A 1 -13.63 2.49 -16.13
C MET A 1 -12.34 3.20 -15.72
N ALA A 2 -12.19 4.50 -15.96
CA ALA A 2 -10.99 5.20 -15.49
C ALA A 2 -10.95 5.15 -13.96
N SER A 3 -9.90 4.57 -13.38
CA SER A 3 -9.74 4.51 -11.92
C SER A 3 -9.40 5.92 -11.43
N THR A 4 -10.14 6.39 -10.41
CA THR A 4 -9.78 7.64 -9.73
C THR A 4 -8.51 7.37 -8.93
N PRO A 5 -7.43 8.15 -9.12
CA PRO A 5 -6.18 7.95 -8.39
C PRO A 5 -6.41 7.96 -6.87
N ARG A 6 -5.72 7.09 -6.14
CA ARG A 6 -5.78 7.09 -4.68
C ARG A 6 -5.27 8.44 -4.16
N SER A 7 -5.95 8.97 -3.13
CA SER A 7 -5.53 10.23 -2.51
C SER A 7 -4.22 10.05 -1.75
N PRO A 8 -3.39 11.11 -1.65
CA PRO A 8 -2.19 11.08 -0.83
C PRO A 8 -2.48 10.68 0.62
N LEU A 9 -1.53 10.01 1.27
CA LEU A 9 -1.68 9.62 2.67
C LEU A 9 -1.66 10.89 3.55
N GLY A 10 -2.73 11.12 4.30
CA GLY A 10 -2.77 12.17 5.31
C GLY A 10 -2.14 11.75 6.63
N ASP A 11 -1.80 12.73 7.47
CA ASP A 11 -1.14 12.50 8.77
C ASP A 11 -1.94 11.59 9.70
N GLU A 12 -3.27 11.75 9.74
CA GLU A 12 -4.15 10.91 10.56
C GLU A 12 -4.12 9.45 10.12
N ALA A 13 -4.09 9.20 8.81
CA ALA A 13 -4.00 7.85 8.27
C ALA A 13 -2.62 7.24 8.53
N LEU A 14 -1.55 8.02 8.45
CA LEU A 14 -0.21 7.58 8.84
C LEU A 14 -0.17 7.18 10.31
N ASP A 15 -0.78 7.95 11.21
CA ASP A 15 -0.83 7.63 12.64
C ASP A 15 -1.58 6.32 12.92
N GLN A 16 -2.69 6.08 12.23
CA GLN A 16 -3.42 4.82 12.33
C GLN A 16 -2.58 3.62 11.85
N LEU A 17 -1.85 3.77 10.74
CA LEU A 17 -0.96 2.73 10.23
C LEU A 17 0.18 2.43 11.20
N LEU A 18 0.80 3.45 11.77
CA LEU A 18 1.86 3.30 12.77
C LEU A 18 1.34 2.61 14.04
N ALA A 19 0.16 2.99 14.52
CA ALA A 19 -0.49 2.34 15.65
C ALA A 19 -0.82 0.87 15.36
N HIS A 20 -1.35 0.58 14.17
CA HIS A 20 -1.67 -0.79 13.74
C HIS A 20 -0.41 -1.66 13.67
N ALA A 21 0.68 -1.12 13.10
CA ALA A 21 1.97 -1.79 13.00
C ALA A 21 2.75 -1.81 14.33
N ARG A 22 2.26 -1.11 15.37
CA ARG A 22 2.96 -0.91 16.66
C ARG A 22 4.36 -0.32 16.48
N LEU A 23 4.51 0.59 15.53
CA LEU A 23 5.77 1.27 15.22
C LEU A 23 5.78 2.64 15.88
N ASP A 24 6.63 2.80 16.88
CA ASP A 24 6.99 4.11 17.41
C ASP A 24 8.18 4.65 16.61
N LEU A 25 7.94 5.72 15.84
CA LEU A 25 8.94 6.34 14.98
C LEU A 25 9.37 7.67 15.56
N THR A 26 10.68 7.92 15.50
CA THR A 26 11.20 9.27 15.74
C THR A 26 10.59 10.25 14.73
N THR A 27 10.52 11.54 15.11
CA THR A 27 9.97 12.60 14.24
C THR A 27 10.62 12.59 12.85
N GLU A 28 11.94 12.44 12.79
CA GLU A 28 12.69 12.37 11.52
C GLU A 28 12.22 11.21 10.63
N ARG A 29 12.04 10.01 11.21
CA ARG A 29 11.54 8.84 10.46
C ARG A 29 10.09 9.01 10.05
N ARG A 30 9.26 9.62 10.89
CA ARG A 30 7.85 9.92 10.58
C ARG A 30 7.75 10.87 9.38
N THR A 31 8.59 11.93 9.35
CA THR A 31 8.67 12.86 8.22
C THR A 31 9.07 12.18 6.91
N ALA A 32 9.97 11.19 6.96
CA ALA A 32 10.36 10.42 5.78
C ALA A 32 9.31 9.37 5.36
N ALA A 33 8.61 8.76 6.33
CA ALA A 33 7.68 7.66 6.07
C ALA A 33 6.43 8.09 5.30
N GLY A 34 5.84 9.24 5.63
CA GLY A 34 4.59 9.70 5.00
C GLY A 34 4.67 9.79 3.45
N PRO A 35 5.66 10.51 2.89
CA PRO A 35 5.86 10.57 1.45
C PRO A 35 6.19 9.20 0.82
N ALA A 36 7.01 8.38 1.50
CA ALA A 36 7.36 7.06 1.00
C ALA A 36 6.14 6.14 0.90
N VAL A 37 5.30 6.10 1.93
CA VAL A 37 4.06 5.30 1.93
C VAL A 37 3.08 5.83 0.90
N THR A 38 2.94 7.16 0.77
CA THR A 38 2.10 7.77 -0.29
C THR A 38 2.53 7.32 -1.68
N MET A 39 3.84 7.31 -1.96
CA MET A 39 4.37 6.85 -3.24
C MET A 39 4.02 5.38 -3.50
N VAL A 40 4.20 4.51 -2.50
CA VAL A 40 3.87 3.08 -2.61
C VAL A 40 2.37 2.87 -2.83
N LEU A 41 1.50 3.62 -2.13
CA LEU A 41 0.06 3.56 -2.33
C LEU A 41 -0.35 3.96 -3.75
N GLY A 42 0.31 4.96 -4.34
CA GLY A 42 0.08 5.34 -5.73
C GLY A 42 0.47 4.25 -6.74
N LEU A 43 1.46 3.39 -6.43
CA LEU A 43 1.82 2.27 -7.30
C LEU A 43 0.69 1.23 -7.40
N TYR A 44 -0.17 1.12 -6.38
CA TYR A 44 -1.31 0.19 -6.41
C TYR A 44 -2.37 0.58 -7.44
N ASP A 45 -2.42 1.84 -7.87
CA ASP A 45 -3.35 2.28 -8.94
C ASP A 45 -3.09 1.49 -10.24
N SER A 46 -1.85 1.07 -10.50
CA SER A 46 -1.53 0.21 -11.65
C SER A 46 -2.13 -1.19 -11.58
N LEU A 47 -2.45 -1.67 -10.36
CA LEU A 47 -3.06 -2.98 -10.17
C LEU A 47 -4.56 -2.97 -10.48
N ASP A 48 -5.21 -1.79 -10.44
CA ASP A 48 -6.65 -1.67 -10.71
C ASP A 48 -7.00 -2.01 -12.18
N GLU A 49 -6.01 -1.95 -13.08
CA GLU A 49 -6.16 -2.33 -14.50
C GLU A 49 -6.08 -3.85 -14.72
N ILE A 50 -5.64 -4.62 -13.73
CA ILE A 50 -5.47 -6.06 -13.84
C ILE A 50 -6.84 -6.75 -13.74
N ALA A 51 -7.28 -7.37 -14.84
CA ALA A 51 -8.51 -8.14 -14.88
C ALA A 51 -8.34 -9.50 -14.17
N VAL A 52 -8.71 -9.58 -12.90
CA VAL A 52 -8.59 -10.82 -12.10
C VAL A 52 -9.70 -11.84 -12.38
N GLY A 53 -10.88 -11.43 -12.85
CA GLY A 53 -11.99 -12.34 -13.21
C GLY A 53 -12.31 -13.36 -12.11
N GLU A 54 -12.37 -14.64 -12.48
CA GLU A 54 -12.57 -15.77 -11.55
C GLU A 54 -11.25 -16.34 -10.99
N THR A 55 -10.13 -15.62 -11.14
CA THR A 55 -8.82 -16.10 -10.65
C THR A 55 -8.85 -16.20 -9.13
N PRO A 56 -8.69 -17.39 -8.55
CA PRO A 56 -8.71 -17.55 -7.10
C PRO A 56 -7.48 -16.90 -6.46
N PRO A 57 -7.58 -16.38 -5.22
CA PRO A 57 -6.42 -15.91 -4.49
C PRO A 57 -5.36 -17.01 -4.33
N ALA A 58 -4.09 -16.64 -4.44
CA ALA A 58 -2.99 -17.54 -4.15
C ALA A 58 -3.06 -17.96 -2.66
N SER A 59 -3.21 -19.26 -2.40
CA SER A 59 -3.39 -19.83 -1.06
C SER A 59 -2.19 -20.65 -0.56
N ALA A 60 -1.22 -20.89 -1.43
CA ALA A 60 0.02 -21.59 -1.11
C ALA A 60 1.18 -20.97 -1.91
N PHE A 61 2.38 -21.07 -1.35
CA PHE A 61 3.61 -20.73 -2.05
C PHE A 61 3.89 -21.79 -3.12
N ASP A 62 4.04 -21.38 -4.39
CA ASP A 62 4.55 -22.24 -5.45
C ASP A 62 6.03 -21.91 -5.70
N ALA A 63 6.92 -22.82 -5.29
CA ALA A 63 8.37 -22.66 -5.45
C ALA A 63 8.83 -22.65 -6.94
N ARG A 64 7.92 -22.88 -7.88
CA ARG A 64 8.18 -22.87 -9.33
C ARG A 64 7.81 -21.54 -9.99
N TRP A 65 7.25 -20.58 -9.25
CA TRP A 65 7.10 -19.21 -9.75
C TRP A 65 8.48 -18.56 -9.80
N GLU A 66 8.99 -18.36 -11.02
CA GLU A 66 10.25 -17.64 -11.30
C GLU A 66 10.09 -16.12 -11.10
#